data_AF-A0A2M8H0E6-F1
#
_entry.id   AF-A0A2M8H0E6-F1
#
_cell.length_a   1.000
_cell.length_b   1.000
_cell.length_c   1.000
_cell.angle_alpha   90.00
_cell.angle_beta   90.00
_cell.angle_gamma   90.00
#
_symmetry.space_group_name_H-M   'P 1'
#
loop_
_entity.id
_entity.type
_entity.pdbx_description
1 polymer ?
#
loop_
_entity_poly.entity_id
_entity_poly.type
_entity_poly.pdbx_seq_one_letter_code
_entity_poly.pdbx_strand_id
1 'polypeptide(L)'
;MKIVIAPDSYKESLTAMEVATAIEHGFKQILPHAEYIKLPMADGGEGTVQSLIDATGGEIVKHTVTGPLGEQVEGFYGLLGDGKTAIIEMAAASGLHLVEPDLRNPLKTTTYGTGELIVAVLERGVEHIIIGIGGSATNDGGLGMAQALGIRMLDSSGNQLGYGGGELNKLATIDMSGLDPRLITTRIEVACDVDNPLCGPKGASHVFGPQKGATPEMVRQLDNNLATYANVIKIQLNKDVKDMSGAGAAGGLGAALLSLLSAELRPGIDIVMDAVNLSNAVANADLVITGEGRIDSQTIHGKTPIGVARMAKKYNCPVIGIAGCLSSDCGIVHNHGIDAVFSVVNKAMDLTTALEEAARNIELTSRNIAAVYCIK
;
A
#
# COMPACT_ATOMS: atom_id res chain seq x y z
N MET A 1 23.19 16.09 17.77
CA MET A 1 21.96 15.34 18.07
C MET A 1 21.27 15.07 16.76
N LYS A 2 21.00 13.81 16.44
CA LYS A 2 20.36 13.37 15.22
C LYS A 2 18.93 12.90 15.54
N ILE A 3 17.96 13.52 14.89
CA ILE A 3 16.52 13.24 15.07
C ILE A 3 15.96 12.74 13.74
N VAL A 4 15.48 11.50 13.74
CA VAL A 4 14.76 10.93 12.59
C VAL A 4 13.27 11.15 12.78
N ILE A 5 12.62 11.78 11.81
CA ILE A 5 11.19 12.07 11.81
C ILE A 5 10.57 11.21 10.70
N ALA A 6 9.93 10.11 11.10
CA ALA A 6 9.38 9.09 10.21
C ALA A 6 7.87 8.85 10.44
N PRO A 7 7.00 9.84 10.21
CA PRO A 7 5.56 9.71 10.43
C PRO A 7 4.83 9.11 9.22
N ASP A 8 3.64 8.60 9.46
CA ASP A 8 2.59 8.40 8.46
C ASP A 8 1.81 9.71 8.20
N SER A 9 1.01 9.69 7.15
CA SER A 9 -0.01 10.68 6.87
C SER A 9 -1.07 10.76 7.99
N TYR A 10 -1.66 11.95 8.11
CA TYR A 10 -2.87 12.15 8.90
C TYR A 10 -4.02 12.17 7.91
N LYS A 11 -4.71 11.03 7.78
CA LYS A 11 -5.80 10.82 6.81
C LYS A 11 -6.78 12.00 6.82
N GLU A 12 -7.16 12.44 5.62
CA GLU A 12 -8.05 13.58 5.38
C GLU A 12 -7.52 14.94 5.87
N SER A 13 -6.23 15.06 6.23
CA SER A 13 -5.64 16.29 6.76
C SER A 13 -4.28 16.62 6.14
N LEU A 14 -3.24 15.84 6.43
CA LEU A 14 -1.86 16.13 6.03
C LEU A 14 -1.18 14.90 5.45
N THR A 15 -0.38 15.12 4.41
CA THR A 15 0.58 14.12 3.90
C THR A 15 1.65 13.81 4.95
N ALA A 16 2.32 12.67 4.83
CA ALA A 16 3.40 12.28 5.72
C ALA A 16 4.55 13.31 5.74
N MET A 17 4.87 13.93 4.59
CA MET A 17 5.91 14.97 4.50
C MET A 17 5.49 16.27 5.19
N GLU A 18 4.21 16.66 5.10
CA GLU A 18 3.68 17.82 5.83
C GLU A 18 3.72 17.60 7.34
N VAL A 19 3.34 16.40 7.81
CA VAL A 19 3.46 16.02 9.22
C VAL A 19 4.93 16.08 9.66
N ALA A 20 5.84 15.49 8.90
CA ALA A 20 7.27 15.49 9.21
C ALA A 20 7.85 16.91 9.28
N THR A 21 7.40 17.79 8.39
CA THR A 21 7.82 19.20 8.33
C THR A 21 7.27 19.99 9.51
N ALA A 22 6.01 19.81 9.90
CA ALA A 22 5.45 20.45 11.09
C ALA A 22 6.16 19.99 12.38
N ILE A 23 6.52 18.70 12.48
CA ILE A 23 7.32 18.19 13.60
C ILE A 23 8.69 18.87 13.64
N GLU A 24 9.40 18.90 12.50
CA GLU A 24 10.71 19.54 12.39
C GLU A 24 10.66 21.00 12.82
N HIS A 25 9.64 21.76 12.36
CA HIS A 25 9.45 23.16 12.75
C HIS A 25 9.33 23.30 14.27
N GLY A 26 8.51 22.48 14.92
CA GLY A 26 8.34 22.53 16.37
C GLY A 26 9.62 22.20 17.12
N PHE A 27 10.32 21.14 16.71
CA PHE A 27 11.59 20.76 17.33
C PHE A 27 12.68 21.82 17.15
N LYS A 28 12.78 22.45 15.98
CA LYS A 28 13.78 23.49 15.69
C LYS A 28 13.66 24.74 16.57
N GLN A 29 12.47 25.01 17.13
CA GLN A 29 12.29 26.11 18.08
C GLN A 29 13.07 25.90 19.40
N ILE A 30 13.39 24.65 19.76
CA ILE A 30 14.14 24.28 20.97
C ILE A 30 15.55 23.77 20.64
N LEU A 31 15.67 23.00 19.56
CA LEU A 31 16.89 22.30 19.16
C LEU A 31 17.36 22.75 17.75
N PRO A 32 17.63 24.04 17.50
CA PRO A 32 17.88 24.57 16.15
C PRO A 32 19.13 23.99 15.46
N HIS A 33 20.05 23.38 16.22
CA HIS A 33 21.29 22.80 15.73
C HIS A 33 21.27 21.27 15.68
N ALA A 34 20.13 20.62 15.94
CA ALA A 34 19.99 19.20 15.70
C ALA A 34 19.99 18.91 14.19
N GLU A 35 20.47 17.73 13.83
CA GLU A 35 20.33 17.18 12.49
C GLU A 35 18.94 16.53 12.39
N TYR A 36 18.17 16.92 11.38
CA TYR A 36 16.83 16.41 11.14
C TYR A 36 16.81 15.61 9.86
N ILE A 37 16.39 14.35 9.95
CA ILE A 37 16.15 13.49 8.79
C ILE A 37 14.65 13.24 8.72
N LYS A 38 14.01 13.72 7.67
CA LYS A 38 12.59 13.46 7.39
C LYS A 38 12.47 12.29 6.44
N LEU A 39 11.73 11.26 6.85
CA LEU A 39 11.42 10.09 6.04
C LEU A 39 9.91 9.88 6.09
N PRO A 40 9.12 10.52 5.20
CA PRO A 40 7.70 10.25 5.15
C PRO A 40 7.48 8.75 4.91
N MET A 41 6.69 8.13 5.77
CA MET A 41 6.40 6.71 5.73
C MET A 41 5.01 6.47 5.16
N ALA A 42 4.71 5.20 4.91
CA ALA A 42 3.41 4.69 4.51
C ALA A 42 3.33 3.20 4.84
N ASP A 43 2.13 2.64 4.85
CA ASP A 43 1.87 1.24 5.12
C ASP A 43 1.61 0.40 3.85
N GLY A 44 1.76 0.98 2.65
CA GLY A 44 1.46 0.30 1.38
C GLY A 44 0.06 0.58 0.83
N GLY A 45 -0.75 1.34 1.56
CA GLY A 45 -2.03 1.86 1.12
C GLY A 45 -1.93 3.13 0.25
N GLU A 46 -3.02 3.90 0.25
CA GLU A 46 -3.13 5.18 -0.46
C GLU A 46 -2.06 6.18 0.03
N GLY A 47 -1.39 6.84 -0.92
CA GLY A 47 -0.36 7.84 -0.62
C GLY A 47 1.04 7.27 -0.45
N THR A 48 1.21 5.95 -0.61
CA THR A 48 2.53 5.29 -0.58
C THR A 48 3.43 5.80 -1.71
N VAL A 49 2.88 6.01 -2.91
CA VAL A 49 3.61 6.62 -4.04
C VAL A 49 4.15 7.98 -3.62
N GLN A 50 3.29 8.86 -3.10
CA GLN A 50 3.70 10.21 -2.70
C GLN A 50 4.78 10.17 -1.61
N SER A 51 4.60 9.36 -0.56
CA SER A 51 5.60 9.21 0.51
C SER A 51 6.96 8.75 -0.03
N LEU A 52 7.00 7.73 -0.90
CA LEU A 52 8.27 7.25 -1.46
C LEU A 52 8.93 8.26 -2.41
N ILE A 53 8.13 8.99 -3.19
CA ILE A 53 8.66 10.06 -4.04
C ILE A 53 9.27 11.18 -3.20
N ASP A 54 8.55 11.65 -2.17
CA ASP A 54 9.02 12.71 -1.27
C ASP A 54 10.27 12.29 -0.48
N ALA A 55 10.35 11.02 -0.05
CA ALA A 55 11.50 10.48 0.67
C ALA A 55 12.75 10.31 -0.21
N THR A 56 12.57 10.00 -1.49
CA THR A 56 13.68 9.63 -2.38
C THR A 56 14.08 10.73 -3.35
N GLY A 57 13.29 11.80 -3.47
CA GLY A 57 13.48 12.84 -4.48
C GLY A 57 13.16 12.33 -5.89
N GLY A 58 12.21 11.42 -6.00
CA GLY A 58 11.77 10.83 -7.27
C GLY A 58 10.78 11.71 -8.04
N GLU A 59 10.06 11.12 -8.99
CA GLU A 59 9.01 11.78 -9.76
C GLU A 59 7.74 10.94 -9.90
N ILE A 60 6.58 11.61 -9.96
CA ILE A 60 5.30 10.99 -10.33
C ILE A 60 5.09 11.16 -11.84
N VAL A 61 4.87 10.05 -12.53
CA VAL A 61 4.61 10.02 -13.97
C VAL A 61 3.15 9.65 -14.20
N LYS A 62 2.42 10.55 -14.85
CA LYS A 62 1.04 10.30 -15.31
C LYS A 62 1.04 9.40 -16.54
N HIS A 63 0.09 8.49 -16.62
CA HIS A 63 -0.06 7.58 -17.75
C HIS A 63 -1.54 7.25 -17.99
N THR A 64 -2.01 7.42 -19.21
CA THR A 64 -3.38 7.06 -19.58
C THR A 64 -3.49 5.55 -19.73
N VAL A 65 -4.42 4.95 -19.01
CA VAL A 65 -4.60 3.50 -18.93
C VAL A 65 -6.08 3.12 -18.96
N THR A 66 -6.35 1.84 -19.17
CA THR A 66 -7.67 1.24 -19.11
C THR A 66 -8.16 1.15 -17.67
N GLY A 67 -9.18 1.93 -17.35
CA GLY A 67 -9.84 1.95 -16.06
C GLY A 67 -10.64 0.68 -15.76
N PRO A 68 -11.23 0.57 -14.55
CA PRO A 68 -11.90 -0.64 -14.11
C PRO A 68 -13.06 -1.05 -15.01
N LEU A 69 -13.75 -0.10 -15.66
CA LEU A 69 -14.90 -0.38 -16.53
C LEU A 69 -14.53 -0.52 -18.01
N GLY A 70 -13.24 -0.48 -18.36
CA GLY A 70 -12.74 -0.56 -19.74
C GLY A 70 -12.55 0.79 -20.44
N GLU A 71 -13.04 1.88 -19.84
CA GLU A 71 -12.82 3.25 -20.32
C GLU A 71 -11.42 3.77 -19.96
N GLN A 72 -10.90 4.74 -20.71
CA GLN A 72 -9.59 5.33 -20.41
C GLN A 72 -9.66 6.25 -19.18
N VAL A 73 -8.66 6.14 -18.29
CA VAL A 73 -8.48 6.98 -17.09
C VAL A 73 -7.05 7.49 -17.02
N GLU A 74 -6.84 8.61 -16.31
CA GLU A 74 -5.49 9.07 -15.98
C GLU A 74 -4.98 8.31 -14.75
N GLY A 75 -4.13 7.31 -14.97
CA GLY A 75 -3.37 6.65 -13.91
C GLY A 75 -2.02 7.33 -13.67
N PHE A 76 -1.27 6.83 -12.71
CA PHE A 76 0.09 7.29 -12.42
C PHE A 76 0.93 6.19 -11.76
N TYR A 77 2.25 6.36 -11.83
CA TYR A 77 3.24 5.60 -11.07
C TYR A 77 4.34 6.54 -10.56
N GLY A 78 5.10 6.10 -9.58
CA GLY A 78 6.29 6.80 -9.09
C GLY A 78 7.58 6.14 -9.60
N LEU A 79 8.56 6.96 -10.00
CA LEU A 79 9.96 6.55 -10.14
C LEU A 79 10.73 7.12 -8.96
N LEU A 80 11.36 6.25 -8.17
CA LEU A 80 12.15 6.67 -7.02
C LEU A 80 13.43 7.38 -7.49
N GLY A 81 14.04 8.17 -6.61
CA GLY A 81 15.23 8.96 -6.93
C GLY A 81 16.49 8.17 -7.30
N ASP A 82 16.48 6.84 -7.11
CA ASP A 82 17.54 5.95 -7.61
C ASP A 82 17.47 5.68 -9.12
N GLY A 83 16.34 6.02 -9.76
CA GLY A 83 16.05 5.76 -11.17
C GLY A 83 15.93 4.28 -11.54
N LYS A 84 15.91 3.38 -10.55
CA LYS A 84 15.91 1.91 -10.71
C LYS A 84 14.70 1.24 -10.08
N THR A 85 14.02 1.92 -9.17
CA THR A 85 12.85 1.41 -8.48
C THR A 85 11.60 2.21 -8.89
N ALA A 86 10.53 1.50 -9.24
CA ALA A 86 9.21 2.09 -9.43
C ALA A 86 8.24 1.67 -8.34
N ILE A 87 7.28 2.53 -8.03
CA ILE A 87 6.14 2.25 -7.16
C ILE A 87 4.84 2.44 -7.95
N ILE A 88 3.96 1.45 -7.90
CA ILE A 88 2.64 1.48 -8.52
C ILE A 88 1.59 1.30 -7.42
N GLU A 89 0.61 2.18 -7.37
CA GLU A 89 -0.65 1.91 -6.65
C GLU A 89 -1.67 1.40 -7.66
N MET A 90 -2.10 0.14 -7.53
CA MET A 90 -3.06 -0.44 -8.48
C MET A 90 -4.37 0.36 -8.53
N ALA A 91 -4.72 1.04 -7.43
CA ALA A 91 -5.90 1.88 -7.34
C ALA A 91 -5.89 3.03 -8.35
N ALA A 92 -4.71 3.53 -8.76
CA ALA A 92 -4.59 4.60 -9.76
C ALA A 92 -5.13 4.19 -11.14
N ALA A 93 -5.14 2.88 -11.44
CA ALA A 93 -5.68 2.35 -12.69
C ALA A 93 -6.96 1.52 -12.50
N SER A 94 -7.09 0.85 -11.36
CA SER A 94 -8.07 -0.21 -11.12
C SER A 94 -8.79 -0.04 -9.76
N GLY A 95 -8.82 1.19 -9.24
CA GLY A 95 -9.34 1.53 -7.91
C GLY A 95 -10.84 1.75 -7.84
N LEU A 96 -11.40 1.54 -6.65
CA LEU A 96 -12.81 1.70 -6.32
C LEU A 96 -13.29 3.15 -6.46
N HIS A 97 -12.40 4.13 -6.28
CA HIS A 97 -12.69 5.56 -6.45
C HIS A 97 -12.91 5.96 -7.91
N LEU A 98 -12.47 5.14 -8.87
CA LEU A 98 -12.71 5.36 -10.31
C LEU A 98 -14.09 4.84 -10.77
N VAL A 99 -14.87 4.26 -9.85
CA VAL A 99 -16.16 3.65 -10.17
C VAL A 99 -17.25 4.21 -9.26
N GLU A 100 -18.17 4.96 -9.88
CA GLU A 100 -19.38 5.44 -9.24
C GLU A 100 -20.15 4.29 -8.57
N PRO A 101 -20.71 4.49 -7.36
CA PRO A 101 -21.37 3.42 -6.60
C PRO A 101 -22.36 2.58 -7.41
N ASP A 102 -23.18 3.21 -8.25
CA ASP A 102 -24.21 2.55 -9.05
C ASP A 102 -23.66 1.74 -10.24
N LEU A 103 -22.39 1.97 -10.62
CA LEU A 103 -21.72 1.27 -11.71
C LEU A 103 -20.83 0.12 -11.23
N ARG A 104 -20.69 -0.07 -9.91
CA ARG A 104 -19.83 -1.09 -9.31
C ARG A 104 -20.34 -2.49 -9.64
N ASN A 105 -19.57 -3.23 -10.44
CA ASN A 105 -19.89 -4.60 -10.80
C ASN A 105 -18.63 -5.47 -10.93
N PRO A 106 -18.28 -6.25 -9.89
CA PRO A 106 -17.02 -6.99 -9.84
C PRO A 106 -16.96 -8.17 -10.83
N LEU A 107 -18.08 -8.55 -11.43
CA LEU A 107 -18.09 -9.50 -12.56
C LEU A 107 -17.50 -8.90 -13.83
N LYS A 108 -17.53 -7.57 -13.99
CA LYS A 108 -17.12 -6.85 -15.21
C LYS A 108 -15.82 -6.10 -15.05
N THR A 109 -15.52 -5.62 -13.84
CA THR A 109 -14.37 -4.73 -13.61
C THR A 109 -13.04 -5.42 -13.89
N THR A 110 -12.12 -4.74 -14.56
CA THR A 110 -10.83 -5.29 -15.03
C THR A 110 -9.61 -4.67 -14.35
N THR A 111 -8.55 -5.47 -14.19
CA THR A 111 -7.21 -5.01 -13.76
C THR A 111 -6.29 -4.63 -14.92
N TYR A 112 -6.81 -4.51 -16.15
CA TYR A 112 -6.01 -4.27 -17.35
C TYR A 112 -5.06 -3.08 -17.22
N GLY A 113 -5.56 -1.92 -16.76
CA GLY A 113 -4.72 -0.74 -16.55
C GLY A 113 -3.62 -0.90 -15.52
N THR A 114 -3.77 -1.79 -14.53
CA THR A 114 -2.66 -2.12 -13.61
C THR A 114 -1.52 -2.78 -14.39
N GLY A 115 -1.83 -3.68 -15.34
CA GLY A 115 -0.83 -4.27 -16.22
C GLY A 115 -0.20 -3.23 -17.15
N GLU A 116 -0.97 -2.27 -17.67
CA GLU A 116 -0.43 -1.16 -18.48
C GLU A 116 0.54 -0.28 -17.67
N LEU A 117 0.25 0.01 -16.39
CA LEU A 117 1.22 0.69 -15.52
C LEU A 117 2.51 -0.12 -15.32
N ILE A 118 2.40 -1.45 -15.17
CA ILE A 118 3.58 -2.32 -15.09
C ILE A 118 4.39 -2.25 -16.39
N VAL A 119 3.75 -2.29 -17.56
CA VAL A 119 4.46 -2.12 -18.85
C VAL A 119 5.15 -0.75 -18.90
N ALA A 120 4.47 0.31 -18.49
CA ALA A 120 5.01 1.67 -18.53
C ALA A 120 6.25 1.84 -17.63
N VAL A 121 6.30 1.19 -16.45
CA VAL A 121 7.51 1.23 -15.61
C VAL A 121 8.63 0.37 -16.18
N LEU A 122 8.32 -0.77 -16.80
CA LEU A 122 9.32 -1.61 -17.46
C LEU A 122 9.97 -0.90 -18.66
N GLU A 123 9.28 0.04 -19.32
CA GLU A 123 9.86 0.90 -20.37
C GLU A 123 10.89 1.89 -19.83
N ARG A 124 10.86 2.17 -18.53
CA ARG A 124 11.87 2.99 -17.84
C ARG A 124 13.12 2.21 -17.48
N GLY A 125 13.15 0.89 -17.70
CA GLY A 125 14.31 0.06 -17.41
C GLY A 125 14.55 -0.18 -15.92
N VAL A 126 13.48 -0.13 -15.11
CA VAL A 126 13.56 -0.38 -13.67
C VAL A 126 13.93 -1.84 -13.38
N GLU A 127 14.68 -2.04 -12.30
CA GLU A 127 15.12 -3.36 -11.83
C GLU A 127 14.20 -3.87 -10.70
N HIS A 128 13.45 -2.96 -10.06
CA HIS A 128 12.59 -3.24 -8.92
C HIS A 128 11.24 -2.52 -9.07
N ILE A 129 10.15 -3.25 -8.87
CA ILE A 129 8.79 -2.70 -8.85
C ILE A 129 8.15 -3.03 -7.50
N ILE A 130 7.71 -1.99 -6.81
CA ILE A 130 6.84 -2.10 -5.64
C ILE A 130 5.40 -1.88 -6.10
N ILE A 131 4.46 -2.73 -5.67
CA ILE A 131 3.05 -2.62 -6.03
C ILE A 131 2.18 -2.57 -4.76
N GLY A 132 1.53 -1.43 -4.53
CA GLY A 132 0.44 -1.30 -3.56
C GLY A 132 -0.86 -1.81 -4.16
N ILE A 133 -1.49 -2.80 -3.52
CA ILE A 133 -2.73 -3.42 -4.00
C ILE A 133 -3.98 -3.09 -3.16
N GLY A 134 -3.92 -2.01 -2.37
CA GLY A 134 -5.08 -1.48 -1.67
C GLY A 134 -6.13 -0.87 -2.60
N GLY A 135 -7.37 -0.75 -2.13
CA GLY A 135 -8.38 0.10 -2.79
C GLY A 135 -8.97 -0.40 -4.11
N SER A 136 -8.79 -1.68 -4.47
CA SER A 136 -9.27 -2.26 -5.76
C SER A 136 -10.79 -2.17 -5.98
N ALA A 137 -11.22 -1.91 -7.22
CA ALA A 137 -12.60 -2.11 -7.70
C ALA A 137 -12.89 -3.55 -8.16
N THR A 138 -11.84 -4.34 -8.36
CA THR A 138 -11.86 -5.55 -9.19
C THR A 138 -12.02 -6.85 -8.40
N ASN A 139 -12.54 -7.89 -9.05
CA ASN A 139 -12.55 -9.27 -8.52
C ASN A 139 -12.26 -10.28 -9.64
N ASP A 140 -11.31 -9.93 -10.51
CA ASP A 140 -10.98 -10.65 -11.73
C ASP A 140 -9.75 -11.57 -11.58
N GLY A 141 -9.23 -11.78 -10.37
CA GLY A 141 -8.06 -12.63 -10.16
C GLY A 141 -6.78 -12.11 -10.82
N GLY A 142 -6.71 -10.83 -11.20
CA GLY A 142 -5.61 -10.29 -12.00
C GLY A 142 -5.66 -10.70 -13.48
N LEU A 143 -6.81 -11.17 -13.97
CA LEU A 143 -7.02 -11.54 -15.37
C LEU A 143 -6.64 -10.39 -16.31
N GLY A 144 -7.19 -9.20 -16.10
CA GLY A 144 -6.90 -8.05 -16.96
C GLY A 144 -5.42 -7.68 -16.96
N MET A 145 -4.78 -7.64 -15.78
CA MET A 145 -3.34 -7.40 -15.66
C MET A 145 -2.53 -8.42 -16.46
N ALA A 146 -2.83 -9.71 -16.33
CA ALA A 146 -2.15 -10.76 -17.08
C ALA A 146 -2.25 -10.53 -18.60
N GLN A 147 -3.44 -10.17 -19.08
CA GLN A 147 -3.67 -9.88 -20.51
C GLN A 147 -2.86 -8.68 -21.01
N ALA A 148 -2.78 -7.60 -20.24
CA ALA A 148 -1.99 -6.42 -20.57
C ALA A 148 -0.48 -6.71 -20.61
N LEU A 149 -0.01 -7.68 -19.82
CA LEU A 149 1.37 -8.15 -19.80
C LEU A 149 1.71 -9.18 -20.90
N GLY A 150 0.78 -9.41 -21.84
CA GLY A 150 0.96 -10.32 -22.97
C GLY A 150 0.67 -11.80 -22.68
N ILE A 151 0.22 -12.13 -21.47
CA ILE A 151 -0.23 -13.50 -21.14
C ILE A 151 -1.56 -13.76 -21.83
N ARG A 152 -1.66 -14.88 -22.55
CA ARG A 152 -2.90 -15.29 -23.18
C ARG A 152 -3.73 -16.12 -22.22
N MET A 153 -4.93 -15.65 -21.94
CA MET A 153 -5.87 -16.26 -21.00
C MET A 153 -7.01 -16.82 -21.85
N LEU A 154 -7.00 -18.12 -22.09
CA LEU A 154 -7.75 -18.77 -23.18
C LEU A 154 -8.86 -19.69 -22.66
N ASP A 155 -9.99 -19.69 -23.38
CA ASP A 155 -11.08 -20.63 -23.17
C ASP A 155 -10.81 -22.00 -23.82
N SER A 156 -11.73 -22.96 -23.67
CA SER A 156 -11.61 -24.30 -24.24
C SER A 156 -11.61 -24.35 -25.77
N SER A 157 -12.02 -23.27 -26.43
CA SER A 157 -11.99 -23.11 -27.89
C SER A 157 -10.73 -22.37 -28.37
N GLY A 158 -9.84 -21.97 -27.46
CA GLY A 158 -8.62 -21.24 -27.76
C GLY A 158 -8.83 -19.74 -27.99
N ASN A 159 -9.98 -19.18 -27.61
CA ASN A 159 -10.25 -17.74 -27.71
C ASN A 159 -9.81 -17.03 -26.42
N GLN A 160 -9.36 -15.78 -26.56
CA GLN A 160 -9.03 -14.93 -25.42
C GLN A 160 -10.29 -14.64 -24.59
N LEU A 161 -10.19 -14.75 -23.27
CA LEU A 161 -11.23 -14.37 -22.33
C LEU A 161 -11.53 -12.87 -22.41
N GLY A 162 -12.79 -12.50 -22.12
CA GLY A 162 -13.16 -11.10 -21.91
C GLY A 162 -12.61 -10.55 -20.59
N TYR A 163 -13.06 -9.34 -20.24
CA TYR A 163 -12.72 -8.70 -18.97
C TYR A 163 -13.60 -9.14 -17.81
N GLY A 164 -13.04 -9.03 -16.60
CA GLY A 164 -13.76 -9.15 -15.34
C GLY A 164 -13.83 -10.56 -14.77
N GLY A 165 -14.16 -10.65 -13.48
CA GLY A 165 -14.21 -11.93 -12.75
C GLY A 165 -15.30 -12.88 -13.24
N GLY A 166 -16.29 -12.38 -14.00
CA GLY A 166 -17.33 -13.19 -14.61
C GLY A 166 -16.81 -14.16 -15.67
N GLU A 167 -15.67 -13.86 -16.30
CA GLU A 167 -15.10 -14.66 -17.40
C GLU A 167 -14.22 -15.82 -16.92
N LEU A 168 -13.76 -15.78 -15.67
CA LEU A 168 -12.78 -16.74 -15.13
C LEU A 168 -13.28 -18.19 -15.09
N ASN A 169 -14.59 -18.45 -15.10
CA ASN A 169 -15.13 -19.81 -15.21
C ASN A 169 -14.85 -20.47 -16.57
N LYS A 170 -14.60 -19.67 -17.61
CA LYS A 170 -14.30 -20.16 -18.97
C LYS A 170 -12.83 -20.51 -19.15
N LEU A 171 -11.96 -20.11 -18.22
CA LEU A 171 -10.52 -20.28 -18.35
C LEU A 171 -10.16 -21.77 -18.46
N ALA A 172 -9.49 -22.12 -19.54
CA ALA A 172 -8.99 -23.46 -19.80
C ALA A 172 -7.47 -23.50 -19.94
N THR A 173 -6.83 -22.42 -20.40
CA THR A 173 -5.38 -22.38 -20.61
C THR A 173 -4.81 -20.99 -20.33
N ILE A 174 -3.70 -20.98 -19.59
CA ILE A 174 -2.82 -19.83 -19.37
C ILE A 174 -1.58 -20.06 -20.22
N ASP A 175 -1.38 -19.23 -21.22
CA ASP A 175 -0.18 -19.27 -22.07
C ASP A 175 0.71 -18.06 -21.81
N MET A 176 1.86 -18.36 -21.20
CA MET A 176 2.88 -17.41 -20.78
C MET A 176 3.87 -17.03 -21.90
N SER A 177 3.74 -17.59 -23.12
CA SER A 177 4.70 -17.35 -24.21
C SER A 177 4.80 -15.89 -24.67
N GLY A 178 3.75 -15.10 -24.41
CA GLY A 178 3.72 -13.66 -24.68
C GLY A 178 4.07 -12.77 -23.49
N LEU A 179 4.45 -13.35 -22.33
CA LEU A 179 4.84 -12.57 -21.15
C LEU A 179 5.97 -11.60 -21.50
N ASP A 180 5.83 -10.34 -21.05
CA ASP A 180 6.88 -9.34 -21.19
C ASP A 180 8.23 -9.87 -20.64
N PRO A 181 9.27 -10.02 -21.48
CA PRO A 181 10.52 -10.66 -21.08
C PRO A 181 11.29 -9.88 -20.00
N ARG A 182 11.01 -8.58 -19.84
CA ARG A 182 11.65 -7.74 -18.81
C ARG A 182 11.26 -8.18 -17.39
N LEU A 183 10.08 -8.80 -17.23
CA LEU A 183 9.60 -9.30 -15.94
C LEU A 183 10.44 -10.47 -15.40
N ILE A 184 11.18 -11.19 -16.25
CA ILE A 184 12.00 -12.34 -15.82
C ILE A 184 13.11 -11.91 -14.86
N THR A 185 13.67 -10.73 -15.07
CA THR A 185 14.80 -10.20 -14.26
C THR A 185 14.37 -9.11 -13.28
N THR A 186 13.12 -8.65 -13.35
CA THR A 186 12.63 -7.57 -12.51
C THR A 186 12.18 -8.12 -11.17
N ARG A 187 12.69 -7.58 -10.06
CA ARG A 187 12.17 -7.91 -8.73
C ARG A 187 10.82 -7.24 -8.55
N ILE A 188 9.83 -7.97 -8.04
CA ILE A 188 8.51 -7.42 -7.77
C ILE A 188 8.14 -7.70 -6.32
N GLU A 189 7.92 -6.64 -5.55
CA GLU A 189 7.41 -6.69 -4.19
C GLU A 189 6.01 -6.10 -4.13
N VAL A 190 5.13 -6.72 -3.36
CA VAL A 190 3.72 -6.35 -3.30
C VAL A 190 3.37 -6.07 -1.85
N ALA A 191 2.92 -4.85 -1.58
CA ALA A 191 2.44 -4.46 -0.26
C ALA A 191 1.09 -5.12 0.02
N CYS A 192 1.06 -6.07 0.96
CA CYS A 192 -0.11 -6.85 1.30
C CYS A 192 -0.21 -7.05 2.82
N ASP A 193 -1.14 -6.32 3.45
CA ASP A 193 -1.35 -6.36 4.91
C ASP A 193 -2.54 -7.25 5.33
N VAL A 194 -3.10 -7.99 4.38
CA VAL A 194 -4.19 -8.95 4.63
C VAL A 194 -3.73 -10.38 4.40
N ASP A 195 -4.24 -11.30 5.21
CA ASP A 195 -3.90 -12.72 5.17
C ASP A 195 -4.93 -13.57 4.40
N ASN A 196 -5.98 -12.93 3.86
CA ASN A 196 -7.09 -13.60 3.19
C ASN A 196 -6.63 -14.51 2.04
N PRO A 197 -7.07 -15.78 2.00
CA PRO A 197 -6.80 -16.68 0.87
C PRO A 197 -7.58 -16.26 -0.38
N LEU A 198 -7.33 -16.93 -1.51
CA LEU A 198 -8.01 -16.61 -2.76
C LEU A 198 -9.52 -16.92 -2.69
N CYS A 199 -9.88 -18.09 -2.15
CA CYS A 199 -11.24 -18.62 -2.15
C CYS A 199 -11.78 -18.93 -0.75
N GLY A 200 -13.08 -19.22 -0.67
CA GLY A 200 -13.75 -19.71 0.53
C GLY A 200 -14.32 -18.60 1.42
N PRO A 201 -14.82 -18.92 2.62
CA PRO A 201 -15.54 -17.96 3.46
C PRO A 201 -14.72 -16.74 3.90
N LYS A 202 -13.39 -16.88 3.94
CA LYS A 202 -12.43 -15.78 4.19
C LYS A 202 -11.76 -15.29 2.91
N GLY A 203 -12.19 -15.77 1.75
CA GLY A 203 -11.58 -15.48 0.46
C GLY A 203 -11.93 -14.11 -0.10
N ALA A 204 -11.33 -13.79 -1.25
CA ALA A 204 -11.44 -12.50 -1.90
C ALA A 204 -12.89 -12.04 -2.11
N SER A 205 -13.70 -12.90 -2.74
CA SER A 205 -15.09 -12.61 -3.11
C SER A 205 -15.99 -12.44 -1.88
N HIS A 206 -15.80 -13.26 -0.85
CA HIS A 206 -16.62 -13.24 0.36
C HIS A 206 -16.35 -12.01 1.25
N VAL A 207 -15.07 -11.67 1.44
CA VAL A 207 -14.67 -10.62 2.36
C VAL A 207 -14.70 -9.25 1.70
N PHE A 208 -14.19 -9.13 0.46
CA PHE A 208 -14.02 -7.84 -0.22
C PHE A 208 -14.97 -7.63 -1.39
N GLY A 209 -15.70 -8.64 -1.84
CA GLY A 209 -16.70 -8.50 -2.90
C GLY A 209 -17.84 -7.52 -2.56
N PRO A 210 -18.45 -7.56 -1.36
CA PRO A 210 -19.59 -6.71 -1.03
C PRO A 210 -19.32 -5.20 -1.15
N GLN A 211 -18.16 -4.72 -0.66
CA GLN A 211 -17.78 -3.31 -0.79
C GLN A 211 -17.54 -2.87 -2.25
N LYS A 212 -17.32 -3.84 -3.16
CA LYS A 212 -17.15 -3.64 -4.61
C LYS A 212 -18.47 -3.80 -5.37
N GLY A 213 -19.61 -3.91 -4.69
CA GLY A 213 -20.93 -4.05 -5.31
C GLY A 213 -21.38 -5.50 -5.57
N ALA A 214 -20.68 -6.51 -5.07
CA ALA A 214 -21.11 -7.90 -5.24
C ALA A 214 -22.36 -8.20 -4.40
N THR A 215 -23.43 -8.69 -5.05
CA THR A 215 -24.56 -9.30 -4.35
C THR A 215 -24.17 -10.68 -3.79
N PRO A 216 -24.93 -11.26 -2.86
CA PRO A 216 -24.64 -12.61 -2.35
C PRO A 216 -24.55 -13.70 -3.44
N GLU A 217 -25.27 -13.54 -4.55
CA GLU A 217 -25.18 -14.44 -5.71
C GLU A 217 -23.88 -14.23 -6.48
N MET A 218 -23.52 -12.96 -6.75
CA MET A 218 -22.25 -12.63 -7.38
C MET A 218 -21.06 -13.13 -6.57
N VAL A 219 -21.12 -13.04 -5.23
CA VAL A 219 -20.07 -13.55 -4.33
C VAL A 219 -19.86 -15.05 -4.56
N ARG A 220 -20.92 -15.85 -4.57
CA ARG A 220 -20.83 -17.30 -4.83
C ARG A 220 -20.28 -17.60 -6.22
N GLN A 221 -20.75 -16.87 -7.23
CA GLN A 221 -20.26 -17.01 -8.60
C GLN A 221 -18.77 -16.70 -8.70
N LEU A 222 -18.34 -15.54 -8.18
CA LEU A 222 -16.96 -15.10 -8.21
C LEU A 222 -16.02 -16.04 -7.44
N ASP A 223 -16.45 -16.57 -6.29
CA ASP A 223 -15.65 -17.56 -5.53
C ASP A 223 -15.43 -18.86 -6.33
N ASN A 224 -16.47 -19.38 -6.99
CA ASN A 224 -16.36 -20.55 -7.86
C ASN A 224 -15.48 -20.28 -9.10
N ASN A 225 -15.60 -19.07 -9.66
CA ASN A 225 -14.79 -18.64 -10.79
C ASN A 225 -13.29 -18.55 -10.40
N LEU A 226 -12.98 -17.97 -9.23
CA LEU A 226 -11.63 -17.94 -8.67
C LEU A 226 -11.11 -19.36 -8.34
N ALA A 227 -11.96 -20.26 -7.88
CA ALA A 227 -11.57 -21.65 -7.64
C ALA A 227 -11.20 -22.39 -8.94
N THR A 228 -11.91 -22.11 -10.04
CA THR A 228 -11.57 -22.60 -11.38
C THR A 228 -10.21 -22.07 -11.82
N TYR A 229 -10.00 -20.75 -11.68
CA TYR A 229 -8.74 -20.09 -11.97
C TYR A 229 -7.55 -20.68 -11.19
N ALA A 230 -7.71 -20.85 -9.88
CA ALA A 230 -6.70 -21.45 -9.00
C ALA A 230 -6.33 -22.88 -9.43
N ASN A 231 -7.32 -23.68 -9.87
CA ASN A 231 -7.09 -25.03 -10.35
C ASN A 231 -6.29 -25.04 -11.67
N VAL A 232 -6.58 -24.12 -12.61
CA VAL A 232 -5.81 -23.99 -13.85
C VAL A 232 -4.36 -23.59 -13.56
N ILE A 233 -4.14 -22.60 -12.68
CA ILE A 233 -2.79 -22.22 -12.22
C ILE A 233 -2.06 -23.42 -11.64
N LYS A 234 -2.70 -24.18 -10.76
CA LYS A 234 -2.11 -25.36 -10.12
C LYS A 234 -1.69 -26.41 -11.15
N ILE A 235 -2.55 -26.70 -12.13
CA ILE A 235 -2.30 -27.73 -13.13
C ILE A 235 -1.20 -27.31 -14.11
N GLN A 236 -1.23 -26.06 -14.61
CA GLN A 236 -0.33 -25.63 -15.69
C GLN A 236 0.99 -25.03 -15.20
N LEU A 237 0.97 -24.33 -14.07
CA LEU A 237 2.13 -23.61 -13.53
C LEU A 237 2.71 -24.29 -12.29
N ASN A 238 2.09 -25.37 -11.80
CA ASN A 238 2.51 -26.09 -10.59
C ASN A 238 2.62 -25.18 -9.35
N LYS A 239 1.72 -24.20 -9.22
CA LYS A 239 1.65 -23.27 -8.09
C LYS A 239 0.29 -23.38 -7.41
N ASP A 240 0.27 -23.72 -6.12
CA ASP A 240 -0.97 -23.85 -5.35
C ASP A 240 -1.29 -22.56 -4.58
N VAL A 241 -1.96 -21.62 -5.25
CA VAL A 241 -2.26 -20.28 -4.71
C VAL A 241 -3.61 -20.18 -3.98
N LYS A 242 -4.42 -21.24 -3.99
CA LYS A 242 -5.81 -21.17 -3.53
C LYS A 242 -5.91 -20.74 -2.05
N ASP A 243 -5.08 -21.37 -1.22
CA ASP A 243 -5.09 -21.19 0.24
C ASP A 243 -3.89 -20.37 0.74
N MET A 244 -3.10 -19.79 -0.16
CA MET A 244 -1.95 -18.96 0.21
C MET A 244 -2.41 -17.67 0.90
N SER A 245 -1.72 -17.31 1.98
CA SER A 245 -1.97 -16.05 2.69
C SER A 245 -1.74 -14.85 1.76
N GLY A 246 -2.69 -13.92 1.74
CA GLY A 246 -2.64 -12.72 0.89
C GLY A 246 -3.01 -12.97 -0.58
N ALA A 247 -3.24 -14.21 -1.01
CA ALA A 247 -3.62 -14.51 -2.39
C ALA A 247 -4.97 -13.87 -2.78
N GLY A 248 -5.86 -13.65 -1.82
CA GLY A 248 -7.16 -12.99 -2.04
C GLY A 248 -7.10 -11.47 -2.10
N ALA A 249 -5.95 -10.86 -1.82
CA ALA A 249 -5.79 -9.41 -1.85
C ALA A 249 -6.14 -8.86 -3.24
N ALA A 250 -6.77 -7.68 -3.25
CA ALA A 250 -7.26 -7.01 -4.46
C ALA A 250 -8.12 -7.90 -5.39
N GLY A 251 -9.01 -8.73 -4.83
CA GLY A 251 -9.91 -9.53 -5.66
C GLY A 251 -9.22 -10.69 -6.39
N GLY A 252 -8.12 -11.19 -5.81
CA GLY A 252 -7.29 -12.26 -6.37
C GLY A 252 -6.11 -11.79 -7.22
N LEU A 253 -5.88 -10.48 -7.33
CA LEU A 253 -4.67 -9.94 -7.96
C LEU A 253 -3.40 -10.43 -7.24
N GLY A 254 -3.43 -10.56 -5.91
CA GLY A 254 -2.33 -11.14 -5.14
C GLY A 254 -1.93 -12.54 -5.63
N ALA A 255 -2.91 -13.41 -5.91
CA ALA A 255 -2.67 -14.72 -6.50
C ALA A 255 -2.01 -14.64 -7.88
N ALA A 256 -2.42 -13.69 -8.73
CA ALA A 256 -1.82 -13.47 -10.03
C ALA A 256 -0.35 -13.01 -9.93
N LEU A 257 -0.07 -12.06 -9.03
CA LEU A 257 1.29 -11.55 -8.80
C LEU A 257 2.23 -12.66 -8.29
N LEU A 258 1.76 -13.49 -7.35
CA LEU A 258 2.50 -14.67 -6.87
C LEU A 258 2.71 -15.73 -7.98
N SER A 259 1.64 -16.08 -8.70
CA SER A 259 1.67 -17.22 -9.61
C SER A 259 2.25 -16.90 -10.99
N LEU A 260 1.89 -15.76 -11.57
CA LEU A 260 2.27 -15.38 -12.92
C LEU A 260 3.58 -14.60 -12.95
N LEU A 261 3.77 -13.69 -11.98
CA LEU A 261 4.93 -12.79 -11.97
C LEU A 261 6.01 -13.18 -10.93
N SER A 262 5.76 -14.22 -10.14
CA SER A 262 6.66 -14.67 -9.06
C SER A 262 7.05 -13.54 -8.09
N ALA A 263 6.11 -12.62 -7.85
CA ALA A 263 6.29 -11.53 -6.92
C ALA A 263 6.34 -12.01 -5.46
N GLU A 264 6.91 -11.19 -4.58
CA GLU A 264 6.92 -11.43 -3.14
C GLU A 264 5.86 -10.56 -2.44
N LEU A 265 4.94 -11.19 -1.71
CA LEU A 265 4.00 -10.48 -0.84
C LEU A 265 4.71 -10.18 0.49
N ARG A 266 4.79 -8.91 0.86
CA ARG A 266 5.39 -8.45 2.13
C ARG A 266 4.47 -7.41 2.80
N PRO A 267 4.54 -7.25 4.13
CA PRO A 267 3.87 -6.14 4.80
C PRO A 267 4.32 -4.81 4.18
N GLY A 268 3.40 -3.91 3.89
CA GLY A 268 3.73 -2.71 3.12
C GLY A 268 4.69 -1.78 3.86
N ILE A 269 4.56 -1.68 5.19
CA ILE A 269 5.51 -0.94 6.02
C ILE A 269 6.95 -1.45 5.90
N ASP A 270 7.15 -2.78 5.77
CA ASP A 270 8.50 -3.34 5.66
C ASP A 270 9.13 -2.97 4.31
N ILE A 271 8.34 -2.99 3.22
CA ILE A 271 8.79 -2.55 1.90
C ILE A 271 9.16 -1.05 1.93
N VAL A 272 8.31 -0.21 2.51
CA VAL A 272 8.56 1.24 2.60
C VAL A 272 9.80 1.53 3.43
N MET A 273 9.98 0.86 4.57
CA MET A 273 11.19 1.00 5.40
C MET A 273 12.48 0.64 4.66
N ASP A 274 12.45 -0.42 3.84
CA ASP A 274 13.59 -0.81 3.02
C ASP A 274 13.86 0.24 1.91
N ALA A 275 12.81 0.69 1.23
CA ALA A 275 12.90 1.66 0.14
C ALA A 275 13.46 3.02 0.57
N VAL A 276 13.08 3.50 1.76
CA VAL A 276 13.60 4.77 2.33
C VAL A 276 14.86 4.58 3.18
N ASN A 277 15.38 3.35 3.26
CA ASN A 277 16.56 2.98 4.01
C ASN A 277 16.50 3.40 5.50
N LEU A 278 15.35 3.20 6.13
CA LEU A 278 15.08 3.65 7.50
C LEU A 278 16.10 3.08 8.49
N SER A 279 16.53 1.82 8.31
CA SER A 279 17.50 1.19 9.20
C SER A 279 18.81 1.98 9.30
N ASN A 280 19.33 2.45 8.16
CA ASN A 280 20.55 3.27 8.13
C ASN A 280 20.33 4.65 8.73
N ALA A 281 19.15 5.25 8.50
CA ALA A 281 18.83 6.54 9.10
C ALA A 281 18.78 6.46 10.63
N VAL A 282 18.26 5.37 11.18
CA VAL A 282 18.06 5.20 12.63
C VAL A 282 19.29 4.64 13.36
N ALA A 283 20.22 3.99 12.66
CA ALA A 283 21.38 3.31 13.27
C ALA A 283 22.21 4.17 14.24
N ASN A 284 22.29 5.49 14.01
CA ASN A 284 22.97 6.46 14.86
C ASN A 284 22.07 7.64 15.26
N ALA A 285 20.75 7.45 15.28
CA ALA A 285 19.81 8.45 15.75
C ALA A 285 19.81 8.53 17.29
N ASP A 286 19.69 9.75 17.83
CA ASP A 286 19.50 9.98 19.27
C ASP A 286 18.02 9.93 19.66
N LEU A 287 17.13 10.18 18.69
CA LEU A 287 15.68 10.20 18.86
C LEU A 287 14.97 9.91 17.55
N VAL A 288 13.91 9.11 17.62
CA VAL A 288 12.97 8.87 16.53
C VAL A 288 11.61 9.46 16.89
N ILE A 289 11.05 10.25 15.99
CA ILE A 289 9.67 10.73 16.07
C ILE A 289 8.87 10.03 14.97
N THR A 290 7.72 9.47 15.34
CA THR A 290 6.77 8.86 14.41
C THR A 290 5.37 9.36 14.72
N GLY A 291 4.40 9.02 13.87
CA GLY A 291 3.01 9.44 14.07
C GLY A 291 2.07 8.86 13.05
N GLU A 292 0.78 8.95 13.32
CA GLU A 292 -0.31 8.72 12.37
C GLU A 292 -1.57 9.48 12.84
N GLY A 293 -2.59 9.57 11.99
CA GLY A 293 -3.82 10.31 12.33
C GLY A 293 -4.53 9.81 13.59
N ARG A 294 -4.44 8.52 13.91
CA ARG A 294 -4.97 7.92 15.14
C ARG A 294 -4.09 6.78 15.62
N ILE A 295 -3.62 6.87 16.86
CA ILE A 295 -2.95 5.74 17.51
C ILE A 295 -3.96 5.00 18.42
N ASP A 296 -4.15 3.72 18.13
CA ASP A 296 -5.05 2.81 18.85
C ASP A 296 -4.53 1.35 18.86
N SER A 297 -5.34 0.39 19.32
CA SER A 297 -4.96 -1.04 19.28
C SER A 297 -4.79 -1.61 17.87
N GLN A 298 -5.29 -0.95 16.82
CA GLN A 298 -5.02 -1.37 15.45
C GLN A 298 -3.63 -0.97 14.98
N THR A 299 -3.04 0.07 15.58
CA THR A 299 -1.67 0.50 15.29
C THR A 299 -0.64 -0.62 15.47
N ILE A 300 -0.84 -1.51 16.46
CA ILE A 300 0.06 -2.65 16.71
C ILE A 300 -0.03 -3.77 15.66
N HIS A 301 -1.04 -3.74 14.80
CA HIS A 301 -1.24 -4.73 13.74
C HIS A 301 -0.51 -4.37 12.44
N GLY A 302 0.75 -3.93 12.56
CA GLY A 302 1.62 -3.73 11.41
C GLY A 302 1.55 -2.35 10.76
N LYS A 303 0.96 -1.35 11.42
CA LYS A 303 0.96 0.03 10.91
C LYS A 303 2.31 0.73 11.08
N THR A 304 2.43 1.84 10.36
CA THR A 304 3.63 2.68 10.28
C THR A 304 4.32 2.96 11.62
N PRO A 305 3.65 3.47 12.69
CA PRO A 305 4.36 3.82 13.92
C PRO A 305 5.08 2.66 14.58
N ILE A 306 4.55 1.45 14.44
CA ILE A 306 5.07 0.24 15.08
C ILE A 306 6.19 -0.37 14.26
N GLY A 307 6.11 -0.31 12.93
CA GLY A 307 7.24 -0.64 12.06
C GLY A 307 8.45 0.22 12.38
N VAL A 308 8.26 1.54 12.43
CA VAL A 308 9.30 2.52 12.77
C VAL A 308 9.86 2.27 14.17
N ALA A 309 8.99 2.10 15.17
CA ALA A 309 9.41 1.83 16.53
C ALA A 309 10.24 0.53 16.63
N ARG A 310 9.78 -0.55 16.00
CA ARG A 310 10.50 -1.83 15.96
C ARG A 310 11.88 -1.69 15.34
N MET A 311 12.00 -0.93 14.25
CA MET A 311 13.30 -0.65 13.64
C MET A 311 14.22 0.13 14.59
N ALA A 312 13.69 1.17 15.23
CA ALA A 312 14.45 1.99 16.17
C ALA A 312 14.94 1.22 17.40
N LYS A 313 14.13 0.30 17.91
CA LYS A 313 14.51 -0.56 19.05
C LYS A 313 15.62 -1.54 18.75
N LYS A 314 15.86 -1.92 17.50
CA LYS A 314 17.06 -2.69 17.12
C LYS A 314 18.36 -1.94 17.44
N TYR A 315 18.31 -0.62 17.49
CA TYR A 315 19.44 0.27 17.78
C TYR A 315 19.35 0.93 19.18
N ASN A 316 18.42 0.49 20.03
CA ASN A 316 18.14 1.08 21.34
C ASN A 316 17.82 2.59 21.30
N CYS A 317 17.27 3.09 20.20
CA CYS A 317 16.89 4.49 20.06
C CYS A 317 15.53 4.75 20.76
N PRO A 318 15.36 5.86 21.49
CA PRO A 318 14.05 6.28 21.99
C PRO A 318 13.13 6.71 20.84
N VAL A 319 11.84 6.46 21.01
CA VAL A 319 10.77 6.64 20.03
C VAL A 319 9.61 7.38 20.68
N ILE A 320 9.22 8.50 20.09
CA ILE A 320 8.04 9.27 20.51
C ILE A 320 7.01 9.28 19.39
N GLY A 321 5.79 8.85 19.70
CA GLY A 321 4.63 8.94 18.84
C GLY A 321 3.90 10.28 19.01
N ILE A 322 3.61 10.95 17.91
CA ILE A 322 2.73 12.13 17.86
C ILE A 322 1.53 11.72 17.00
N ALA A 323 0.33 11.77 17.56
CA ALA A 323 -0.88 11.30 16.89
C ALA A 323 -1.90 12.42 16.70
N GLY A 324 -2.69 12.35 15.63
CA GLY A 324 -3.86 13.22 15.45
C GLY A 324 -4.79 13.16 16.65
N CYS A 325 -5.17 11.93 17.02
CA CYS A 325 -5.83 11.63 18.28
C CYS A 325 -5.37 10.28 18.87
N LEU A 326 -5.69 10.08 20.15
CA LEU A 326 -5.45 8.84 20.87
C LEU A 326 -6.78 8.20 21.27
N SER A 327 -6.85 6.88 21.16
CA SER A 327 -7.93 6.09 21.76
C SER A 327 -7.65 5.77 23.24
N SER A 328 -8.67 5.30 23.96
CA SER A 328 -8.53 4.89 25.36
C SER A 328 -7.59 3.69 25.56
N ASP A 329 -7.38 2.89 24.53
CA ASP A 329 -6.52 1.70 24.53
C ASP A 329 -5.13 1.94 23.90
N CYS A 330 -4.77 3.19 23.59
CA CYS A 330 -3.49 3.54 22.95
C CYS A 330 -2.26 3.06 23.73
N GLY A 331 -2.34 2.89 25.05
CA GLY A 331 -1.22 2.46 25.90
C GLY A 331 -0.59 1.12 25.50
N ILE A 332 -1.29 0.29 24.71
CA ILE A 332 -0.74 -0.96 24.18
C ILE A 332 0.53 -0.75 23.36
N VAL A 333 0.69 0.39 22.67
CA VAL A 333 1.85 0.66 21.81
C VAL A 333 3.18 0.71 22.57
N HIS A 334 3.15 0.97 23.88
CA HIS A 334 4.35 0.97 24.72
C HIS A 334 5.01 -0.40 24.78
N ASN A 335 4.22 -1.48 24.77
CA ASN A 335 4.72 -2.85 24.72
C ASN A 335 5.33 -3.21 23.35
N HIS A 336 5.17 -2.35 22.35
CA HIS A 336 5.62 -2.55 20.98
C HIS A 336 6.67 -1.51 20.54
N GLY A 337 7.30 -0.82 21.50
CA GLY A 337 8.52 -0.04 21.27
C GLY A 337 8.32 1.48 21.18
N ILE A 338 7.12 2.01 21.36
CA ILE A 338 6.93 3.47 21.48
C ILE A 338 7.11 3.88 22.95
N ASP A 339 8.07 4.75 23.27
CA ASP A 339 8.36 5.11 24.68
C ASP A 339 7.38 6.15 25.23
N ALA A 340 6.88 7.06 24.39
CA ALA A 340 5.89 8.05 24.76
C ALA A 340 4.95 8.36 23.58
N VAL A 341 3.70 8.71 23.89
CA VAL A 341 2.72 9.07 22.86
C VAL A 341 1.96 10.34 23.26
N PHE A 342 1.73 11.23 22.29
CA PHE A 342 1.05 12.51 22.50
C PHE A 342 -0.05 12.73 21.46
N SER A 343 -1.20 13.26 21.87
CA SER A 343 -2.25 13.75 20.99
C SER A 343 -1.98 15.21 20.61
N VAL A 344 -2.24 15.60 19.36
CA VAL A 344 -2.07 16.99 18.92
C VAL A 344 -3.30 17.87 19.15
N VAL A 345 -4.49 17.29 19.25
CA VAL A 345 -5.71 18.04 19.61
C VAL A 345 -5.55 18.59 21.03
N ASN A 346 -5.39 19.91 21.14
CA ASN A 346 -4.97 20.61 22.37
C ASN A 346 -6.10 21.32 23.12
N LYS A 347 -7.31 21.39 22.55
CA LYS A 347 -8.53 21.94 23.14
C LYS A 347 -9.73 21.22 22.54
N ALA A 348 -10.89 21.34 23.18
CA ALA A 348 -12.14 20.89 22.56
C ALA A 348 -12.39 21.64 21.25
N MET A 349 -12.55 20.92 20.15
CA MET A 349 -12.82 21.43 18.81
C MET A 349 -13.59 20.39 17.99
N ASP A 350 -14.29 20.82 16.95
CA ASP A 350 -14.88 19.91 15.97
C ASP A 350 -13.81 19.27 15.06
N LEU A 351 -14.18 18.20 14.38
CA LEU A 351 -13.27 17.43 13.53
C LEU A 351 -12.72 18.27 12.37
N THR A 352 -13.56 19.07 11.72
CA THR A 352 -13.15 19.93 10.59
C THR A 352 -12.03 20.87 11.02
N THR A 353 -12.23 21.58 12.14
CA THR A 353 -11.22 22.47 12.73
C THR A 353 -9.96 21.70 13.12
N ALA A 354 -10.08 20.46 13.64
CA ALA A 354 -8.92 19.64 14.01
C ALA A 354 -8.07 19.25 12.79
N LEU A 355 -8.70 18.90 11.67
CA LEU A 355 -8.02 18.55 10.42
C LEU A 355 -7.37 19.80 9.76
N GLU A 356 -8.07 20.94 9.77
CA GLU A 356 -7.56 22.21 9.22
C GLU A 356 -6.40 22.78 10.03
N GLU A 357 -6.48 22.75 11.37
CA GLU A 357 -5.43 23.28 12.26
C GLU A 357 -4.31 22.26 12.56
N ALA A 358 -4.33 21.07 11.94
CA ALA A 358 -3.46 19.95 12.28
C ALA A 358 -1.97 20.31 12.28
N ALA A 359 -1.48 21.01 11.26
CA ALA A 359 -0.06 21.38 11.14
C ALA A 359 0.40 22.26 12.30
N ARG A 360 -0.40 23.27 12.66
CA ARG A 360 -0.14 24.17 13.79
C ARG A 360 -0.14 23.42 15.13
N ASN A 361 -1.07 22.47 15.27
CA ASN A 361 -1.20 21.67 16.48
C ASN A 361 -0.04 20.67 16.63
N ILE A 362 0.41 20.04 15.53
CA ILE A 362 1.61 19.20 15.49
C ILE A 362 2.83 20.02 15.90
N GLU A 363 3.05 21.18 15.28
CA GLU A 363 4.19 22.05 15.58
C GLU A 363 4.26 22.43 17.07
N LEU A 364 3.13 22.84 17.66
CA LEU A 364 3.04 23.18 19.07
C LEU A 364 3.37 22.00 19.98
N THR A 365 2.80 20.83 19.70
CA THR A 365 3.06 19.60 20.47
C THR A 365 4.53 19.18 20.36
N SER A 366 5.08 19.18 19.15
CA SER A 366 6.49 18.87 18.87
C SER A 366 7.46 19.81 19.60
N ARG A 367 7.17 21.12 19.62
CA ARG A 367 7.94 22.11 20.39
C ARG A 367 7.95 21.76 21.88
N ASN A 368 6.80 21.39 22.44
CA ASN A 368 6.70 21.06 23.86
C ASN A 368 7.40 19.74 24.21
N ILE A 369 7.30 18.73 23.34
CA ILE A 369 8.07 17.49 23.48
C ILE A 369 9.57 17.78 23.48
N ALA A 370 10.06 18.59 22.53
CA ALA A 370 11.46 18.99 22.48
C ALA A 370 11.91 19.73 23.75
N ALA A 371 11.05 20.60 24.29
CA ALA A 371 11.30 21.31 25.54
C ALA A 371 11.41 20.34 26.73
N VAL A 372 10.50 19.37 26.84
CA VAL A 372 10.52 18.33 27.88
C VAL A 372 11.77 17.45 27.75
N TYR A 373 12.13 17.06 26.53
CA TYR A 373 13.33 16.25 26.26
C TYR A 373 14.63 16.94 26.72
N CYS A 374 14.64 18.28 26.81
CA CYS A 374 15.78 19.06 27.29
C CYS A 374 15.78 19.29 28.82
N ILE A 375 14.73 18.90 29.54
CA ILE A 375 14.68 19.03 31.01
C ILE A 375 15.69 18.05 31.61
N LYS A 376 16.62 18.58 32.40
CA LYS A 376 17.63 17.82 33.14
C LYS A 376 17.17 17.45 34.53
#